data_AF-A0A1M4X2H1-F1
#
_entry.id   AF-A0A1M4X2H1-F1
#
_cell.length_a   1.000
_cell.length_b   1.000
_cell.length_c   1.000
_cell.angle_alpha   90.00
_cell.angle_beta   90.00
_cell.angle_gamma   90.00
#
_symmetry.space_group_name_H-M   'P 1'
#
loop_
_entity.id
_entity.type
_entity.pdbx_description
1 polymer ?
#
loop_
_entity_poly.entity_id
_entity_poly.type
_entity_poly.pdbx_seq_one_letter_code
_entity_poly.pdbx_strand_id
1 'polypeptide(L)'
;MEKLKTILIALLLISLSSCSAKQEKEVEDSYIPKYTTAGVYEKIRAIANDSVPADSVEAFYKEWNRTIEPNSAEYIGQNDGMKEVYQLYKDIYADDNLNRIYGIVGKEGNPRYFVVQNFMIYTVLPSRSLEQDDIGKGMKDETVIIQYIENFRPPTGLPDSEVLYATEEYKYGVENVLAEKYDEWVASALPGKTARKLKRLKDLLGERTPINAFRDSGNWFIESLPFVKKVYFNKNLDLARVDFMVTLCWDCQELNEIYEKKNGTWVYKGGSPLSER
;
A
#
# COMPACT_ATOMS: atom_id res chain seq x y z
N MET A 1 -36.74 36.39 -42.93
CA MET A 1 -35.34 36.01 -42.67
C MET A 1 -34.95 36.11 -41.19
N GLU A 2 -35.42 37.11 -40.43
CA GLU A 2 -35.04 37.25 -39.00
C GLU A 2 -35.55 36.10 -38.10
N LYS A 3 -36.79 35.64 -38.29
CA LYS A 3 -37.34 34.52 -37.49
C LYS A 3 -36.56 33.22 -37.63
N LEU A 4 -35.90 33.00 -38.78
CA LEU A 4 -35.08 31.81 -39.02
C LEU A 4 -33.74 31.89 -38.25
N LYS A 5 -33.17 33.09 -38.12
CA LYS A 5 -31.94 33.34 -37.35
C LYS A 5 -32.17 33.14 -35.85
N THR A 6 -33.31 33.60 -35.33
CA THR A 6 -33.65 33.43 -33.91
C THR A 6 -33.86 31.96 -33.53
N ILE A 7 -34.48 31.16 -34.40
CA ILE A 7 -34.66 29.71 -34.19
C ILE A 7 -33.33 28.97 -34.23
N LEU A 8 -32.41 29.35 -35.13
CA LEU A 8 -31.08 28.75 -35.20
C LEU A 8 -30.24 29.01 -33.94
N ILE A 9 -30.30 30.24 -33.41
CA ILE A 9 -29.58 30.62 -32.19
C ILE A 9 -30.15 29.89 -30.96
N ALA A 10 -31.47 29.72 -30.88
CA ALA A 10 -32.12 28.97 -29.80
C ALA A 10 -31.73 27.47 -29.83
N LEU A 11 -31.66 26.85 -31.01
CA LEU A 11 -31.21 25.46 -31.16
C LEU A 11 -29.73 25.29 -30.81
N LEU A 12 -28.87 26.25 -31.17
CA LEU A 12 -27.46 26.25 -30.79
C LEU A 12 -27.28 26.36 -29.27
N LEU A 13 -28.06 27.20 -28.60
CA LEU A 13 -28.01 27.34 -27.14
C LEU A 13 -28.51 26.08 -26.41
N ILE A 14 -29.50 25.37 -26.95
CA ILE A 14 -29.98 24.08 -26.41
C ILE A 14 -28.94 22.96 -26.63
N SER A 15 -28.21 22.98 -27.75
CA SER A 15 -27.12 22.04 -28.00
C SER A 15 -25.85 22.31 -27.18
N LEU A 16 -25.64 23.55 -26.72
CA LEU A 16 -24.51 23.92 -25.85
C LEU A 16 -24.83 23.72 -24.36
N SER A 17 -26.11 23.75 -23.96
CA SER A 17 -26.54 23.47 -22.59
C SER A 17 -26.76 21.97 -22.30
N SER A 18 -26.61 21.11 -23.31
CA SER A 18 -26.54 19.65 -23.16
C SER A 18 -25.10 19.12 -23.01
N CYS A 19 -24.14 20.01 -22.76
CA CYS A 19 -22.89 19.66 -22.08
C CYS A 19 -23.20 19.40 -20.60
N SER A 20 -24.06 18.43 -20.34
CA SER A 20 -24.22 17.82 -19.03
C SER A 20 -22.85 17.24 -18.71
N ALA A 21 -22.16 17.84 -17.75
CA ALA A 21 -20.99 17.24 -17.14
C ALA A 21 -21.39 15.81 -16.80
N LYS A 22 -20.90 14.83 -17.56
CA LYS A 22 -21.04 13.42 -17.20
C LYS A 22 -20.44 13.36 -15.80
N GLN A 23 -21.28 13.19 -14.79
CA GLN A 23 -20.83 12.65 -13.52
C GLN A 23 -20.19 11.33 -13.90
N GLU A 24 -18.86 11.30 -13.95
CA GLU A 24 -18.12 10.06 -14.03
C GLU A 24 -18.62 9.24 -12.85
N LYS A 25 -19.28 8.13 -13.17
CA LYS A 25 -19.82 7.24 -12.16
C LYS A 25 -18.60 6.68 -11.44
N GLU A 26 -18.46 7.05 -10.18
CA GLU A 26 -17.45 6.49 -9.29
C GLU A 26 -17.56 4.96 -9.35
N VAL A 27 -16.46 4.33 -9.71
CA VAL A 27 -16.36 2.88 -9.77
C VAL A 27 -16.10 2.43 -8.34
N GLU A 28 -17.09 1.81 -7.73
CA GLU A 28 -16.94 1.22 -6.41
C GLU A 28 -15.93 0.06 -6.47
N ASP A 29 -15.12 -0.06 -5.42
CA ASP A 29 -14.26 -1.23 -5.28
C ASP A 29 -15.12 -2.48 -5.12
N SER A 30 -14.89 -3.47 -5.98
CA SER A 30 -15.71 -4.70 -6.02
C SER A 30 -15.34 -5.72 -4.93
N TYR A 31 -14.38 -5.38 -4.06
CA TYR A 31 -13.98 -6.26 -2.97
C TYR A 31 -15.12 -6.46 -1.97
N ILE A 32 -15.47 -7.72 -1.77
CA ILE A 32 -16.40 -8.15 -0.73
C ILE A 32 -15.61 -9.08 0.21
N PRO A 33 -15.51 -8.76 1.51
CA PRO A 33 -14.79 -9.60 2.45
C PRO A 33 -15.37 -11.01 2.52
N LYS A 34 -14.54 -12.02 2.25
CA LYS A 34 -14.93 -13.43 2.42
C LYS A 34 -15.03 -13.83 3.91
N TYR A 35 -14.23 -13.18 4.74
CA TYR A 35 -14.15 -13.43 6.18
C TYR A 35 -14.39 -12.13 6.93
N THR A 36 -14.92 -12.24 8.15
CA THR A 36 -14.90 -11.14 9.12
C THR A 36 -13.57 -11.13 9.85
N THR A 37 -13.22 -10.01 10.50
CA THR A 37 -12.07 -9.91 11.40
C THR A 37 -12.04 -11.03 12.45
N ALA A 38 -13.20 -11.34 13.05
CA ALA A 38 -13.32 -12.43 14.01
C ALA A 38 -13.05 -13.81 13.37
N GLY A 39 -13.51 -14.02 12.13
CA GLY A 39 -13.24 -15.26 11.39
C GLY A 39 -11.76 -15.45 11.06
N VAL A 40 -11.06 -14.38 10.68
CA VAL A 40 -9.60 -14.41 10.48
C VAL A 40 -8.88 -14.65 11.81
N TYR A 41 -9.27 -13.93 12.88
CA TYR A 41 -8.71 -14.11 14.22
C TYR A 41 -8.81 -15.57 14.69
N GLU A 42 -9.98 -16.22 14.63
CA GLU A 42 -10.14 -17.60 15.07
C GLU A 42 -9.29 -18.60 14.27
N LYS A 43 -9.17 -18.39 12.94
CA LYS A 43 -8.29 -19.20 12.08
C LYS A 43 -6.83 -19.09 12.54
N ILE A 44 -6.33 -17.88 12.73
CA ILE A 44 -4.93 -17.64 13.12
C ILE A 44 -4.69 -18.11 14.56
N ARG A 45 -5.62 -17.85 15.47
CA ARG A 45 -5.55 -18.28 16.87
C ARG A 45 -5.49 -19.79 17.01
N ALA A 46 -6.27 -20.53 16.21
CA ALA A 46 -6.20 -21.99 16.15
C ALA A 46 -4.81 -22.47 15.72
N ILE A 47 -4.20 -21.82 14.72
CA ILE A 47 -2.84 -22.12 14.26
C ILE A 47 -1.81 -21.83 15.36
N ALA A 48 -2.00 -20.77 16.16
CA ALA A 48 -1.10 -20.34 17.23
C ALA A 48 -1.15 -21.22 18.50
N ASN A 49 -2.26 -21.91 18.78
CA ASN A 49 -2.48 -22.65 20.03
C ASN A 49 -2.05 -24.14 19.99
N ASP A 50 -1.07 -24.52 19.16
CA ASP A 50 -0.46 -25.86 19.06
C ASP A 50 -1.37 -27.03 18.62
N SER A 51 -2.65 -26.81 18.35
CA SER A 51 -3.63 -27.87 18.01
C SER A 51 -3.62 -28.32 16.54
N VAL A 52 -2.75 -27.75 15.70
CA VAL A 52 -2.83 -27.89 14.23
C VAL A 52 -1.44 -28.19 13.62
N PRO A 53 -1.28 -28.90 12.48
CA PRO A 53 0.03 -29.10 11.84
C PRO A 53 0.66 -27.82 11.26
N ALA A 54 1.99 -27.82 11.02
CA ALA A 54 2.70 -26.70 10.40
C ALA A 54 2.18 -26.34 8.99
N ASP A 55 1.64 -27.31 8.26
CA ASP A 55 0.99 -27.13 6.95
C ASP A 55 -0.22 -26.18 7.02
N SER A 56 -0.76 -25.90 8.21
CA SER A 56 -1.89 -25.00 8.37
C SER A 56 -1.52 -23.52 8.36
N VAL A 57 -0.27 -23.18 8.68
CA VAL A 57 0.26 -21.81 8.45
C VAL A 57 0.31 -21.52 6.96
N GLU A 58 0.82 -22.48 6.19
CA GLU A 58 0.90 -22.40 4.73
C GLU A 58 -0.49 -22.31 4.09
N ALA A 59 -1.43 -23.12 4.57
CA ALA A 59 -2.79 -23.10 4.09
C ALA A 59 -3.46 -21.73 4.31
N PHE A 60 -3.20 -21.09 5.45
CA PHE A 60 -3.68 -19.75 5.74
C PHE A 60 -3.15 -18.72 4.73
N TYR A 61 -1.84 -18.70 4.45
CA TYR A 61 -1.28 -17.76 3.48
C TYR A 61 -1.77 -17.98 2.05
N LYS A 62 -1.85 -19.24 1.60
CA LYS A 62 -2.44 -19.58 0.30
C LYS A 62 -3.89 -19.17 0.21
N GLU A 63 -4.64 -19.32 1.29
CA GLU A 63 -6.04 -18.90 1.34
C GLU A 63 -6.15 -17.38 1.27
N TRP A 64 -5.33 -16.65 2.00
CA TRP A 64 -5.27 -15.19 1.95
C TRP A 64 -4.94 -14.70 0.53
N ASN A 65 -3.86 -15.20 -0.07
CA ASN A 65 -3.47 -14.87 -1.45
C ASN A 65 -4.59 -15.11 -2.47
N ARG A 66 -5.32 -16.23 -2.34
CA ARG A 66 -6.40 -16.59 -3.29
C ARG A 66 -7.73 -15.89 -3.05
N THR A 67 -7.91 -15.28 -1.88
CA THR A 67 -9.19 -14.69 -1.50
C THR A 67 -9.29 -13.24 -1.94
N ILE A 68 -8.15 -12.57 -2.10
CA ILE A 68 -8.09 -11.13 -2.33
C ILE A 68 -7.36 -10.84 -3.63
N GLU A 69 -8.10 -10.28 -4.58
CA GLU A 69 -7.58 -9.92 -5.89
C GLU A 69 -7.14 -8.44 -5.94
N PRO A 70 -6.23 -8.06 -6.86
CA PRO A 70 -5.90 -6.67 -7.12
C PRO A 70 -7.15 -5.85 -7.49
N ASN A 71 -7.09 -4.52 -7.31
CA ASN A 71 -8.16 -3.65 -7.78
C ASN A 71 -8.31 -3.75 -9.32
N SER A 72 -9.54 -3.61 -9.81
CA SER A 72 -9.81 -3.68 -11.25
C SER A 72 -9.18 -2.49 -12.00
N ALA A 73 -8.93 -2.67 -13.30
CA ALA A 73 -8.43 -1.59 -14.15
C ALA A 73 -9.40 -0.39 -14.20
N GLU A 74 -10.72 -0.64 -14.12
CA GLU A 74 -11.69 0.45 -14.05
C GLU A 74 -11.58 1.24 -12.75
N TYR A 75 -11.43 0.54 -11.60
CA TYR A 75 -11.23 1.20 -10.31
C TYR A 75 -9.94 2.03 -10.30
N ILE A 76 -8.84 1.48 -10.82
CA ILE A 76 -7.53 2.15 -10.92
C ILE A 76 -7.59 3.40 -11.83
N GLY A 77 -8.39 3.34 -12.89
CA GLY A 77 -8.48 4.38 -13.92
C GLY A 77 -9.38 5.55 -13.61
N GLN A 78 -9.88 5.69 -12.38
CA GLN A 78 -10.87 6.72 -12.02
C GLN A 78 -10.31 8.15 -12.02
N ASN A 79 -9.02 8.32 -11.74
CA ASN A 79 -8.34 9.60 -11.93
C ASN A 79 -6.86 9.38 -12.28
N ASP A 80 -6.27 10.36 -12.98
CA ASP A 80 -4.88 10.26 -13.44
C ASP A 80 -3.89 10.07 -12.29
N GLY A 81 -4.06 10.79 -11.18
CA GLY A 81 -3.17 10.66 -10.03
C GLY A 81 -3.17 9.25 -9.44
N MET A 82 -4.35 8.65 -9.26
CA MET A 82 -4.51 7.28 -8.80
C MET A 82 -3.86 6.30 -9.77
N LYS A 83 -4.14 6.41 -11.08
CA LYS A 83 -3.50 5.58 -12.10
C LYS A 83 -1.97 5.65 -12.01
N GLU A 84 -1.41 6.83 -11.79
CA GLU A 84 0.04 6.99 -11.63
C GLU A 84 0.58 6.39 -10.33
N VAL A 85 -0.15 6.45 -9.22
CA VAL A 85 0.22 5.73 -7.98
C VAL A 85 0.32 4.24 -8.22
N TYR A 86 -0.67 3.63 -8.86
CA TYR A 86 -0.67 2.19 -9.14
C TYR A 86 0.48 1.80 -10.08
N GLN A 87 0.74 2.59 -11.13
CA GLN A 87 1.84 2.35 -12.06
C GLN A 87 3.21 2.51 -11.37
N LEU A 88 3.38 3.57 -10.57
CA LEU A 88 4.60 3.82 -9.81
C LEU A 88 4.86 2.69 -8.81
N TYR A 89 3.83 2.24 -8.08
CA TYR A 89 3.97 1.10 -7.16
C TYR A 89 4.43 -0.15 -7.91
N LYS A 90 3.80 -0.49 -9.03
CA LYS A 90 4.23 -1.63 -9.86
C LYS A 90 5.70 -1.53 -10.29
N ASP A 91 6.15 -0.35 -10.69
CA ASP A 91 7.53 -0.13 -11.16
C ASP A 91 8.54 -0.18 -10.00
N ILE A 92 8.21 0.35 -8.82
CA ILE A 92 9.06 0.29 -7.62
C ILE A 92 9.35 -1.16 -7.21
N TYR A 93 8.34 -2.02 -7.23
CA TYR A 93 8.46 -3.41 -6.81
C TYR A 93 8.82 -4.36 -7.96
N ALA A 94 9.25 -3.83 -9.11
CA ALA A 94 9.93 -4.62 -10.12
C ALA A 94 11.36 -4.94 -9.66
N ASP A 95 11.89 -6.08 -10.10
CA ASP A 95 13.13 -6.67 -9.58
C ASP A 95 14.32 -5.75 -9.43
N ASP A 96 14.64 -5.00 -10.47
CA ASP A 96 15.82 -4.16 -10.48
C ASP A 96 15.71 -3.02 -9.45
N ASN A 97 14.51 -2.46 -9.28
CA ASN A 97 14.25 -1.38 -8.33
C ASN A 97 14.19 -1.89 -6.90
N LEU A 98 13.55 -3.03 -6.67
CA LEU A 98 13.45 -3.61 -5.34
C LEU A 98 14.82 -4.09 -4.84
N ASN A 99 15.61 -4.75 -5.70
CA ASN A 99 16.98 -5.13 -5.37
C ASN A 99 17.87 -3.92 -5.06
N ARG A 100 17.65 -2.78 -5.72
CA ARG A 100 18.36 -1.54 -5.40
C ARG A 100 18.01 -1.04 -4.00
N ILE A 101 16.73 -0.99 -3.64
CA ILE A 101 16.31 -0.57 -2.29
C ILE A 101 16.89 -1.53 -1.24
N TYR A 102 16.79 -2.84 -1.46
CA TYR A 102 17.42 -3.84 -0.58
C TYR A 102 18.94 -3.76 -0.56
N GLY A 103 19.59 -3.31 -1.63
CA GLY A 103 21.03 -3.06 -1.67
C GLY A 103 21.46 -1.92 -0.74
N ILE A 104 20.57 -0.96 -0.46
CA ILE A 104 20.81 0.16 0.45
C ILE A 104 20.66 -0.28 1.91
N VAL A 105 19.69 -1.14 2.21
CA VAL A 105 19.26 -1.46 3.59
C VAL A 105 19.65 -2.86 4.06
N GLY A 106 20.15 -3.70 3.15
CA GLY A 106 20.38 -5.13 3.37
C GLY A 106 19.17 -5.97 2.95
N LYS A 107 19.41 -7.12 2.32
CA LYS A 107 18.34 -8.11 2.03
C LYS A 107 17.89 -8.73 3.35
N GLU A 108 16.72 -8.34 3.84
CA GLU A 108 15.91 -9.29 4.61
C GLU A 108 15.46 -10.36 3.60
N GLY A 109 15.69 -11.65 3.92
CA GLY A 109 15.71 -12.74 2.94
C GLY A 109 14.51 -12.80 1.99
N ASN A 110 14.70 -13.34 0.78
CA ASN A 110 13.68 -13.40 -0.27
C ASN A 110 12.37 -14.01 0.26
N PRO A 111 11.36 -13.21 0.60
CA PRO A 111 10.21 -13.72 1.31
C PRO A 111 9.32 -14.44 0.31
N ARG A 112 8.75 -15.57 0.76
CA ARG A 112 7.78 -16.29 -0.06
C ARG A 112 6.48 -15.51 -0.24
N TYR A 113 6.12 -14.69 0.74
CA TYR A 113 4.91 -13.90 0.76
C TYR A 113 5.25 -12.42 1.04
N PHE A 114 4.74 -11.52 0.22
CA PHE A 114 4.90 -10.07 0.38
C PHE A 114 3.56 -9.42 0.72
N VAL A 115 3.48 -8.79 1.90
CA VAL A 115 2.26 -8.15 2.42
C VAL A 115 2.22 -6.69 2.00
N VAL A 116 1.30 -6.36 1.12
CA VAL A 116 1.05 -5.00 0.61
C VAL A 116 0.11 -4.24 1.56
N GLN A 117 0.44 -2.98 1.79
CA GLN A 117 -0.37 -2.04 2.57
C GLN A 117 -1.76 -1.84 1.97
N ASN A 118 -2.77 -1.75 2.83
CA ASN A 118 -4.17 -1.55 2.43
C ASN A 118 -4.54 -0.11 2.10
N PHE A 119 -3.60 0.81 2.30
CA PHE A 119 -3.88 2.23 2.28
C PHE A 119 -2.71 2.98 1.65
N MET A 120 -3.02 3.98 0.84
CA MET A 120 -2.02 4.79 0.16
C MET A 120 -2.37 6.27 0.22
N ILE A 121 -1.40 7.09 0.61
CA ILE A 121 -1.51 8.55 0.58
C ILE A 121 -0.74 9.05 -0.63
N TYR A 122 -1.38 9.90 -1.43
CA TYR A 122 -0.67 10.67 -2.42
C TYR A 122 -1.09 12.14 -2.43
N THR A 123 -0.23 12.98 -3.00
CA THR A 123 -0.47 14.42 -3.11
C THR A 123 0.03 14.90 -4.46
N VAL A 124 -0.79 15.67 -5.18
CA VAL A 124 -0.36 16.34 -6.42
C VAL A 124 -0.11 17.80 -6.08
N LEU A 125 1.15 18.22 -6.17
CA LEU A 125 1.56 19.59 -5.86
C LEU A 125 1.36 20.50 -7.08
N PRO A 126 1.00 21.78 -6.91
CA PRO A 126 0.88 22.75 -8.01
C PRO A 126 2.24 23.14 -8.63
N SER A 127 3.34 22.69 -8.03
CA SER A 127 4.70 22.92 -8.53
C SER A 127 5.07 21.96 -9.66
N ARG A 128 6.04 22.36 -10.49
CA ARG A 128 6.71 21.46 -11.45
C ARG A 128 7.89 20.72 -10.84
N SER A 129 8.38 21.17 -9.69
CA SER A 129 9.53 20.64 -8.97
C SER A 129 9.08 19.93 -7.68
N LEU A 130 9.89 18.98 -7.24
CA LEU A 130 9.72 18.22 -6.00
C LEU A 130 10.90 18.39 -5.05
N GLU A 131 11.62 19.52 -5.15
CA GLU A 131 12.59 19.90 -4.14
C GLU A 131 11.93 20.10 -2.77
N GLN A 132 12.69 19.94 -1.67
CA GLN A 132 12.16 19.98 -0.31
C GLN A 132 11.40 21.28 -0.03
N ASP A 133 11.96 22.42 -0.45
CA ASP A 133 11.35 23.74 -0.28
C ASP A 133 10.05 23.87 -1.07
N ASP A 134 9.96 23.24 -2.24
CA ASP A 134 8.76 23.23 -3.08
C ASP A 134 7.67 22.35 -2.50
N ILE A 135 8.02 21.24 -1.85
CA ILE A 135 7.06 20.43 -1.09
C ILE A 135 6.54 21.23 0.09
N GLY A 136 7.43 21.85 0.89
CA GLY A 136 7.03 22.64 2.05
C GLY A 136 6.16 23.85 1.71
N LYS A 137 6.43 24.53 0.59
CA LYS A 137 5.60 25.64 0.08
C LYS A 137 4.31 25.12 -0.55
N GLY A 138 4.39 24.07 -1.38
CA GLY A 138 3.24 23.47 -2.04
C GLY A 138 2.23 22.95 -1.03
N MET A 139 2.66 22.28 0.03
CA MET A 139 1.76 21.81 1.10
C MET A 139 1.03 22.93 1.87
N LYS A 140 1.47 24.19 1.75
CA LYS A 140 0.79 25.36 2.33
C LYS A 140 -0.18 26.01 1.35
N ASP A 141 -0.18 25.59 0.09
CA ASP A 141 -1.11 26.07 -0.91
C ASP A 141 -2.49 25.47 -0.64
N GLU A 142 -3.51 26.33 -0.51
CA GLU A 142 -4.90 25.92 -0.23
C GLU A 142 -5.51 25.07 -1.35
N THR A 143 -4.90 25.05 -2.53
CA THR A 143 -5.32 24.23 -3.68
C THR A 143 -4.74 22.82 -3.67
N VAL A 144 -3.79 22.52 -2.77
CA VAL A 144 -3.24 21.16 -2.66
C VAL A 144 -4.28 20.21 -2.08
N ILE A 145 -4.54 19.14 -2.82
CA ILE A 145 -5.43 18.07 -2.40
C ILE A 145 -4.58 16.86 -2.02
N ILE A 146 -4.71 16.43 -0.76
CA ILE A 146 -4.19 15.16 -0.27
C ILE A 146 -5.25 14.10 -0.55
N GLN A 147 -4.87 13.09 -1.30
CA GLN A 147 -5.75 12.01 -1.72
C GLN A 147 -5.41 10.72 -0.98
N TYR A 148 -6.46 9.95 -0.72
CA TYR A 148 -6.46 8.76 0.12
C TYR A 148 -7.01 7.63 -0.74
N ILE A 149 -6.22 6.57 -0.96
CA ILE A 149 -6.71 5.34 -1.59
C ILE A 149 -6.89 4.33 -0.48
N GLU A 150 -8.15 4.11 -0.13
CA GLU A 150 -8.55 3.01 0.75
C GLU A 150 -8.59 1.70 -0.05
N ASN A 151 -8.42 0.59 0.66
CA ASN A 151 -8.45 -0.74 0.07
C ASN A 151 -7.47 -0.90 -1.12
N PHE A 152 -6.26 -0.37 -0.94
CA PHE A 152 -5.20 -0.33 -1.95
C PHE A 152 -4.65 -1.74 -2.19
N ARG A 153 -4.93 -2.27 -3.38
CA ARG A 153 -4.53 -3.62 -3.82
C ARG A 153 -3.91 -3.55 -5.21
N PRO A 154 -2.70 -2.99 -5.33
CA PRO A 154 -2.06 -2.79 -6.62
C PRO A 154 -1.67 -4.13 -7.26
N PRO A 155 -1.81 -4.28 -8.59
CA PRO A 155 -1.13 -5.36 -9.29
C PRO A 155 0.38 -5.13 -9.17
N THR A 156 1.10 -6.10 -8.59
CA THR A 156 2.56 -5.98 -8.39
C THR A 156 3.33 -6.84 -9.40
N GLY A 157 4.61 -6.54 -9.57
CA GLY A 157 5.52 -7.24 -10.47
C GLY A 157 6.55 -8.12 -9.76
N LEU A 158 6.26 -8.61 -8.56
CA LEU A 158 7.20 -9.42 -7.77
C LEU A 158 7.38 -10.82 -8.44
N PRO A 159 8.60 -11.25 -8.79
CA PRO A 159 8.82 -12.48 -9.54
C PRO A 159 8.76 -13.74 -8.66
N ASP A 160 9.15 -13.61 -7.39
CA ASP A 160 9.50 -14.73 -6.51
C ASP A 160 8.63 -14.78 -5.24
N SER A 161 7.70 -13.84 -5.09
CA SER A 161 6.85 -13.70 -3.90
C SER A 161 5.37 -13.74 -4.27
N GLU A 162 4.59 -14.52 -3.52
CA GLU A 162 3.14 -14.47 -3.54
C GLU A 162 2.66 -13.18 -2.81
N VAL A 163 1.75 -12.43 -3.41
CA VAL A 163 1.26 -11.15 -2.86
C VAL A 163 0.11 -11.38 -1.89
N LEU A 164 0.14 -10.72 -0.75
CA LEU A 164 -0.94 -10.69 0.23
C LEU A 164 -1.38 -9.25 0.42
N TYR A 165 -2.68 -8.98 0.33
CA TYR A 165 -3.22 -7.64 0.57
C TYR A 165 -3.75 -7.51 1.99
N ALA A 166 -3.25 -6.53 2.75
CA ALA A 166 -3.57 -6.33 4.16
C ALA A 166 -4.96 -5.71 4.43
N THR A 167 -6.02 -6.21 3.80
CA THR A 167 -7.39 -5.72 4.03
C THR A 167 -7.73 -5.70 5.53
N GLU A 168 -8.68 -4.85 5.93
CA GLU A 168 -8.97 -4.62 7.35
C GLU A 168 -9.21 -5.91 8.13
N GLU A 169 -9.90 -6.89 7.56
CA GLU A 169 -10.22 -8.14 8.24
C GLU A 169 -8.97 -8.98 8.50
N TYR A 170 -8.05 -9.00 7.54
CA TYR A 170 -6.79 -9.70 7.67
C TYR A 170 -5.82 -8.96 8.59
N LYS A 171 -5.72 -7.64 8.43
CA LYS A 171 -4.90 -6.80 9.28
C LYS A 171 -5.31 -6.96 10.73
N TYR A 172 -6.51 -6.54 11.09
CA TYR A 172 -6.97 -6.60 12.47
C TYR A 172 -7.07 -8.03 13.01
N GLY A 173 -7.41 -9.01 12.17
CA GLY A 173 -7.44 -10.42 12.56
C GLY A 173 -6.07 -10.94 12.99
N VAL A 174 -5.02 -10.62 12.22
CA VAL A 174 -3.62 -10.93 12.56
C VAL A 174 -3.20 -10.14 13.80
N GLU A 175 -3.35 -8.80 13.79
CA GLU A 175 -2.92 -7.92 14.89
C GLU A 175 -3.52 -8.34 16.24
N ASN A 176 -4.79 -8.73 16.29
CA ASN A 176 -5.46 -9.18 17.51
C ASN A 176 -4.83 -10.45 18.10
N VAL A 177 -4.46 -11.42 17.25
CA VAL A 177 -3.75 -12.61 17.71
C VAL A 177 -2.35 -12.24 18.22
N LEU A 178 -1.66 -11.33 17.53
CA LEU A 178 -0.35 -10.86 17.95
C LEU A 178 -0.42 -10.15 19.31
N ALA A 179 -1.42 -9.30 19.53
CA ALA A 179 -1.65 -8.61 20.80
C ALA A 179 -1.96 -9.59 21.95
N GLU A 180 -2.90 -10.52 21.75
CA GLU A 180 -3.22 -11.56 22.75
C GLU A 180 -1.97 -12.36 23.13
N LYS A 181 -1.19 -12.77 22.13
CA LYS A 181 0.01 -13.56 22.37
C LYS A 181 1.12 -12.74 23.02
N TYR A 182 1.30 -11.48 22.65
CA TYR A 182 2.27 -10.62 23.30
C TYR A 182 1.94 -10.32 24.75
N ASP A 183 0.68 -10.07 25.07
CA ASP A 183 0.28 -9.87 26.46
C ASP A 183 0.47 -11.16 27.27
N GLU A 184 0.18 -12.34 26.68
CA GLU A 184 0.60 -13.64 27.25
C GLU A 184 2.13 -13.69 27.46
N TRP A 185 2.95 -13.14 26.55
CA TRP A 185 4.42 -13.17 26.65
C TRP A 185 4.99 -12.26 27.73
N VAL A 186 4.55 -10.99 27.78
CA VAL A 186 4.99 -10.04 28.81
C VAL A 186 4.61 -10.56 30.20
N ALA A 187 3.43 -11.19 30.31
CA ALA A 187 3.00 -11.84 31.53
C ALA A 187 3.80 -13.12 31.88
N SER A 188 4.51 -13.73 30.92
CA SER A 188 5.17 -15.05 31.07
C SER A 188 6.65 -15.06 30.72
N ALA A 189 7.42 -14.10 31.24
CA ALA A 189 8.87 -13.99 31.04
C ALA A 189 9.69 -15.19 31.59
N LEU A 190 9.53 -16.44 31.10
CA LEU A 190 10.30 -17.65 31.47
C LEU A 190 10.11 -18.87 30.49
N PRO A 191 10.95 -19.92 30.56
CA PRO A 191 11.27 -20.85 29.45
C PRO A 191 10.33 -22.06 29.25
N GLY A 192 10.49 -22.75 28.10
CA GLY A 192 9.97 -24.11 27.85
C GLY A 192 8.79 -24.19 26.88
N LYS A 193 7.56 -23.96 27.36
CA LYS A 193 6.34 -23.98 26.53
C LYS A 193 6.07 -22.65 25.82
N THR A 194 6.32 -21.53 26.50
CA THR A 194 6.19 -20.18 25.94
C THR A 194 7.16 -19.98 24.76
N ALA A 195 8.41 -20.45 24.88
CA ALA A 195 9.40 -20.41 23.79
C ALA A 195 8.98 -21.20 22.53
N ARG A 196 8.23 -22.30 22.69
CA ARG A 196 7.69 -23.09 21.56
C ARG A 196 6.56 -22.35 20.84
N LYS A 197 5.64 -21.73 21.59
CA LYS A 197 4.62 -20.84 21.02
C LYS A 197 5.23 -19.63 20.32
N LEU A 198 6.32 -19.08 20.87
CA LEU A 198 7.09 -17.98 20.29
C LEU A 198 7.77 -18.38 18.96
N LYS A 199 8.39 -19.57 18.91
CA LYS A 199 8.90 -20.11 17.65
C LYS A 199 7.76 -20.28 16.65
N ARG A 200 6.62 -20.82 17.05
CA ARG A 200 5.50 -21.10 16.13
C ARG A 200 4.80 -19.85 15.62
N LEU A 201 4.74 -18.77 16.41
CA LEU A 201 4.28 -17.48 15.93
C LEU A 201 5.36 -16.77 15.10
N LYS A 202 6.65 -16.93 15.43
CA LYS A 202 7.74 -16.55 14.54
C LYS A 202 7.73 -17.37 13.23
N ASP A 203 7.30 -18.62 13.26
CA ASP A 203 7.10 -19.46 12.07
C ASP A 203 5.81 -19.03 11.33
N LEU A 204 4.78 -18.58 12.07
CA LEU A 204 3.59 -17.95 11.52
C LEU A 204 3.97 -16.68 10.75
N LEU A 205 4.87 -15.85 11.26
CA LEU A 205 5.13 -14.49 10.73
C LEU A 205 6.46 -14.30 10.00
N GLY A 206 7.46 -15.14 10.23
CA GLY A 206 8.87 -14.73 10.10
C GLY A 206 9.79 -15.68 9.35
N GLU A 207 9.33 -16.85 8.89
CA GLU A 207 10.12 -17.68 7.95
C GLU A 207 9.70 -17.47 6.48
N ARG A 208 8.55 -16.85 6.22
CA ARG A 208 7.94 -16.78 4.86
C ARG A 208 7.45 -15.41 4.45
N THR A 209 7.11 -14.57 5.41
CA THR A 209 6.74 -13.16 5.24
C THR A 209 7.78 -12.32 5.99
N PRO A 210 8.20 -11.15 5.50
CA PRO A 210 8.89 -10.18 6.33
C PRO A 210 7.80 -9.40 7.10
N ILE A 211 6.88 -10.12 7.78
CA ILE A 211 6.00 -9.48 8.76
C ILE A 211 6.92 -9.15 9.92
N ASN A 212 7.48 -7.96 9.84
CA ASN A 212 8.23 -7.35 10.91
C ASN A 212 7.19 -6.88 11.94
N ALA A 213 6.78 -7.84 12.76
CA ALA A 213 5.84 -7.66 13.86
C ALA A 213 6.47 -6.74 14.92
N PHE A 214 6.53 -5.45 14.61
CA PHE A 214 6.98 -4.40 15.49
C PHE A 214 5.74 -3.77 16.13
N ARG A 215 5.76 -3.68 17.46
CA ARG A 215 4.74 -2.98 18.23
C ARG A 215 5.17 -1.53 18.38
N ASP A 216 4.67 -0.64 17.53
CA ASP A 216 4.75 0.81 17.75
C ASP A 216 3.45 1.28 18.38
N SER A 217 3.54 1.96 19.53
CA SER A 217 2.41 2.67 20.13
C SER A 217 1.13 1.84 20.35
N GLY A 218 1.24 0.51 20.38
CA GLY A 218 0.12 -0.43 20.57
C GLY A 218 -0.33 -1.20 19.33
N ASN A 219 0.10 -0.83 18.13
CA ASN A 219 -0.30 -1.49 16.87
C ASN A 219 0.82 -2.35 16.32
N TRP A 220 0.45 -3.44 15.62
CA TRP A 220 1.41 -4.32 14.97
C TRP A 220 1.57 -3.94 13.51
N PHE A 221 2.80 -3.71 13.09
CA PHE A 221 3.09 -3.57 11.66
C PHE A 221 3.15 -4.97 11.03
N ILE A 222 2.38 -5.19 9.97
CA ILE A 222 2.32 -6.50 9.27
C ILE A 222 2.70 -6.39 7.80
N GLU A 223 2.80 -5.18 7.29
CA GLU A 223 3.20 -4.90 5.92
C GLU A 223 4.68 -5.23 5.72
N SER A 224 5.04 -5.60 4.49
CA SER A 224 6.41 -5.92 4.12
C SER A 224 7.22 -4.65 3.83
N LEU A 225 8.51 -4.69 4.16
CA LEU A 225 9.46 -3.64 3.81
C LEU A 225 10.08 -3.90 2.42
N PRO A 226 10.43 -2.84 1.65
CA PRO A 226 10.19 -1.43 1.95
C PRO A 226 8.69 -1.09 1.89
N PHE A 227 8.22 -0.20 2.76
CA PHE A 227 6.83 0.24 2.82
C PHE A 227 6.71 1.66 2.27
N VAL A 228 5.71 1.93 1.42
CA VAL A 228 5.51 3.25 0.82
C VAL A 228 4.64 4.09 1.74
N LYS A 229 5.23 5.04 2.47
CA LYS A 229 4.47 5.91 3.38
C LYS A 229 3.60 6.89 2.61
N LYS A 230 4.17 7.53 1.59
CA LYS A 230 3.52 8.60 0.85
C LYS A 230 4.17 8.85 -0.49
N VAL A 231 3.36 9.28 -1.45
CA VAL A 231 3.80 9.72 -2.77
C VAL A 231 3.46 11.19 -2.99
N TYR A 232 4.41 11.96 -3.52
CA TYR A 232 4.17 13.31 -4.00
C TYR A 232 4.41 13.34 -5.50
N PHE A 233 3.44 13.83 -6.27
CA PHE A 233 3.63 14.13 -7.68
C PHE A 233 3.75 15.63 -7.88
N ASN A 234 4.49 16.01 -8.92
CA ASN A 234 4.38 17.35 -9.44
C ASN A 234 3.07 17.51 -10.24
N LYS A 235 2.74 18.73 -10.63
CA LYS A 235 1.47 19.05 -11.30
C LYS A 235 1.25 18.33 -12.63
N ASN A 236 2.33 17.88 -13.28
CA ASN A 236 2.30 17.23 -14.58
C ASN A 236 2.21 15.69 -14.46
N LEU A 237 2.35 15.15 -13.24
CA LEU A 237 2.46 13.71 -12.99
C LEU A 237 3.61 13.04 -13.77
N ASP A 238 4.71 13.78 -14.00
CA ASP A 238 5.91 13.29 -14.69
C ASP A 238 7.13 13.16 -13.75
N LEU A 239 7.02 13.71 -12.54
CA LEU A 239 7.97 13.53 -11.44
C LEU A 239 7.23 13.07 -10.19
N ALA A 240 7.82 12.13 -9.48
CA ALA A 240 7.32 11.62 -8.22
C ALA A 240 8.44 11.60 -7.17
N ARG A 241 8.08 11.92 -5.93
CA ARG A 241 8.88 11.66 -4.74
C ARG A 241 8.15 10.63 -3.92
N VAL A 242 8.85 9.59 -3.50
CA VAL A 242 8.32 8.49 -2.71
C VAL A 242 9.06 8.45 -1.39
N ASP A 243 8.32 8.60 -0.30
CA ASP A 243 8.84 8.43 1.04
C ASP A 243 8.60 6.97 1.46
N PHE A 244 9.69 6.25 1.74
CA PHE A 244 9.69 4.86 2.16
C PHE A 244 10.05 4.73 3.64
N MET A 245 9.44 3.76 4.30
CA MET A 245 9.96 3.15 5.51
C MET A 245 10.71 1.88 5.13
N VAL A 246 11.96 1.72 5.58
CA VAL A 246 12.80 0.60 5.16
C VAL A 246 13.40 -0.22 6.31
N THR A 247 13.26 0.24 7.56
CA THR A 247 13.53 -0.56 8.76
C THR A 247 12.48 -0.27 9.84
N LEU A 248 12.29 -1.20 10.77
CA LEU A 248 11.36 -1.09 11.90
C LEU A 248 12.13 -1.18 13.22
N CYS A 249 12.71 -0.06 13.67
CA CYS A 249 13.37 0.04 14.98
C CYS A 249 13.54 1.51 15.40
N TRP A 250 14.09 1.76 16.60
CA TRP A 250 14.31 3.11 17.12
C TRP A 250 15.20 4.00 16.22
N ASP A 251 15.96 3.40 15.31
CA ASP A 251 16.69 4.05 14.21
C ASP A 251 16.00 3.79 12.85
N CYS A 252 14.68 4.00 12.78
CA CYS A 252 13.90 3.89 11.54
C CYS A 252 14.60 4.65 10.43
N GLN A 253 15.20 3.90 9.49
CA GLN A 253 15.68 4.49 8.26
C GLN A 253 14.46 4.72 7.40
N GLU A 254 14.26 5.98 7.04
CA GLU A 254 13.32 6.35 6.00
C GLU A 254 14.14 6.81 4.79
N LEU A 255 13.66 6.48 3.60
CA LEU A 255 14.28 6.91 2.34
C LEU A 255 13.32 7.85 1.65
N ASN A 256 13.85 8.92 1.05
CA ASN A 256 13.12 9.62 0.01
C ASN A 256 13.78 9.31 -1.34
N GLU A 257 12.97 8.98 -2.32
CA GLU A 257 13.44 8.66 -3.66
C GLU A 257 12.66 9.44 -4.70
N ILE A 258 13.36 9.89 -5.72
CA ILE A 258 12.80 10.63 -6.85
C ILE A 258 12.71 9.69 -8.05
N TYR A 259 11.55 9.69 -8.68
CA TYR A 259 11.24 8.97 -9.90
C TYR A 259 10.81 9.96 -10.98
N GLU A 260 11.21 9.69 -12.22
CA GLU A 260 10.81 10.44 -13.41
C GLU A 260 10.12 9.49 -14.39
N LYS A 261 8.98 9.93 -14.93
CA LYS A 261 8.22 9.16 -15.90
C LYS A 261 8.87 9.28 -17.28
N LYS A 262 9.29 8.14 -17.83
CA LYS A 262 9.89 8.04 -19.17
C LYS A 262 9.21 6.94 -19.96
N ASN A 263 8.68 7.30 -21.14
CA ASN A 263 8.01 6.36 -22.04
C ASN A 263 6.89 5.52 -21.36
N GLY A 264 6.19 6.12 -20.39
CA GLY A 264 5.11 5.46 -19.66
C GLY A 264 5.54 4.65 -18.43
N THR A 265 6.83 4.58 -18.10
CA THR A 265 7.36 3.85 -16.95
C THR A 265 8.05 4.81 -15.98
N TRP A 266 7.97 4.54 -14.68
CA TRP A 266 8.67 5.30 -13.66
C TRP A 266 10.11 4.82 -13.50
N VAL A 267 11.06 5.73 -13.66
CA VAL A 267 12.50 5.45 -13.60
C VAL A 267 13.10 6.19 -12.42
N TYR A 268 13.83 5.47 -11.56
CA TYR A 268 14.56 6.07 -10.44
C TYR A 268 15.60 7.10 -10.91
N LYS A 269 15.71 8.21 -10.20
CA LYS A 269 16.59 9.35 -10.53
C LYS A 269 17.59 9.72 -9.43
N GLY A 270 17.38 9.28 -8.20
CA GLY A 270 18.18 9.66 -7.05
C GLY A 270 17.36 9.70 -5.77
N GLY A 271 18.01 9.84 -4.63
CA GLY A 271 17.37 9.87 -3.32
C GLY A 271 18.39 10.00 -2.20
N SER A 272 17.92 10.19 -0.97
CA SER A 272 18.77 10.23 0.22
C SER A 272 18.03 9.65 1.43
N PRO A 273 18.75 9.16 2.45
CA PRO A 273 18.16 8.91 3.76
C PRO A 273 17.48 10.17 4.29
N LEU A 274 16.32 10.01 4.93
CA LEU A 274 15.60 11.10 5.60
C LEU A 274 16.25 11.46 6.95
N SER A 275 17.04 10.56 7.54
CA SER A 275 17.69 10.74 8.85
C SER A 275 19.01 11.53 8.83
N GLU A 276 19.51 11.94 7.65
CA GLU A 276 20.75 12.72 7.51
C GLU A 276 20.51 14.23 7.29
N ARG A 277 19.30 14.75 7.61
CA ARG A 277 18.95 16.17 7.42
C ARG A 277 18.35 16.82 8.66
#